data_AF-A0A1I7EF35-F1
#
_entry.id   AF-A0A1I7EF35-F1
#
_cell.length_a   1.000
_cell.length_b   1.000
_cell.length_c   1.000
_cell.angle_alpha   90.00
_cell.angle_beta   90.00
_cell.angle_gamma   90.00
#
_symmetry.space_group_name_H-M   'P 1'
#
loop_
_entity.id
_entity.type
_entity.pdbx_description
1 polymer ?
#
loop_
_entity_poly.entity_id
_entity_poly.type
_entity_poly.pdbx_seq_one_letter_code
_entity_poly.pdbx_strand_id
1 'polypeptide(L)' 'MTAPKPATDGEAMPELESAADKAIDSCDGDARAAVITLLTANRFLERELKLARVAVSSGFSRGWHHRNER' A
#
# COMPACT_ATOMS: atom_id res chain seq x y z
N MET A 1 -9.57 -23.55 5.53
CA MET A 1 -9.28 -22.15 5.88
C MET A 1 -7.80 -22.07 6.20
N THR A 2 -6.99 -21.66 5.22
CA THR A 2 -5.54 -21.57 5.38
C THR A 2 -5.25 -20.32 6.22
N ALA A 3 -4.61 -20.51 7.38
CA ALA A 3 -4.17 -19.41 8.22
C ALA A 3 -3.23 -18.47 7.42
N PRO A 4 -3.34 -17.15 7.57
CA PRO A 4 -2.40 -16.23 6.94
C PRO A 4 -0.98 -16.55 7.40
N LYS A 5 -0.07 -16.67 6.44
CA LYS A 5 1.36 -16.88 6.68
C LYS A 5 1.84 -15.81 7.66
N PRO A 6 2.49 -16.16 8.79
CA PRO A 6 3.03 -15.15 9.69
C PRO A 6 4.03 -14.32 8.88
N ALA A 7 3.90 -12.99 8.97
CA ALA A 7 4.85 -12.09 8.36
C ALA A 7 6.23 -12.43 8.89
N THR A 8 7.19 -12.63 8.00
CA THR A 8 8.60 -12.72 8.34
C THR A 8 9.06 -11.33 8.76
N ASP A 9 8.73 -10.94 9.99
CA ASP A 9 8.89 -9.58 10.52
C ASP A 9 10.34 -9.06 10.42
N GLY A 10 11.33 -9.93 10.24
CA GLY A 10 12.75 -9.57 10.14
C GLY A 10 13.24 -9.14 8.75
N GLU A 11 12.63 -9.60 7.65
CA GLU A 11 13.08 -9.25 6.28
C GLU A 11 12.35 -8.02 5.73
N ALA A 12 11.13 -7.75 6.20
CA ALA A 12 10.35 -6.58 5.77
C ALA A 12 10.82 -5.26 6.42
N MET A 13 11.42 -5.33 7.61
CA MET A 13 11.97 -4.15 8.30
C MET A 13 13.11 -3.47 7.52
N PRO A 14 14.16 -4.17 7.03
CA PRO A 14 15.23 -3.51 6.28
C PRO A 14 14.77 -2.90 4.95
N GLU A 15 13.74 -3.46 4.30
CA GLU A 15 13.15 -2.86 3.11
C GLU A 15 12.43 -1.54 3.43
N LEU A 16 11.69 -1.51 4.54
CA LEU A 16 10.99 -0.31 5.00
C LEU A 16 11.95 0.78 5.47
N GLU A 17 13.03 0.41 6.16
CA GLU A 17 14.10 1.34 6.54
C GLU A 17 14.74 1.97 5.30
N SER A 18 15.13 1.16 4.30
CA SER A 18 15.68 1.67 3.04
C SER A 18 14.69 2.56 2.28
N ALA A 19 13.40 2.25 2.32
CA ALA A 19 12.36 3.07 1.70
C ALA A 19 12.17 4.41 2.44
N ALA A 20 12.27 4.41 3.78
CA ALA A 20 12.21 5.61 4.59
C ALA A 20 13.39 6.54 4.29
N ASP A 21 14.61 6.01 4.24
CA ASP A 21 15.81 6.79 3.90
C ASP A 21 15.67 7.46 2.53
N LYS A 22 15.21 6.72 1.52
CA LYS A 22 14.96 7.27 0.18
C LYS A 22 13.90 8.37 0.17
N ALA A 23 12.85 8.24 0.98
CA ALA A 23 11.80 9.25 1.07
C ALA A 23 12.31 10.54 1.73
N ILE A 24 13.19 10.42 2.73
CA ILE A 24 13.84 11.55 3.40
C ILE A 24 14.83 12.23 2.46
N ASP A 25 15.67 11.47 1.76
CA ASP A 25 16.61 11.99 0.76
C ASP A 25 15.89 12.73 -0.39
N SER A 26 14.70 12.26 -0.79
CA SER A 26 13.87 12.94 -1.80
C SER A 26 13.32 14.28 -1.33
N CYS A 27 13.40 14.57 -0.03
CA CYS A 27 12.98 15.83 0.60
C CYS A 27 14.19 16.62 1.13
N ASP A 28 15.35 16.45 0.50
CA ASP A 28 16.62 17.11 0.88
C ASP A 28 17.02 16.89 2.36
N GLY A 29 16.63 15.74 2.92
CA GLY A 29 16.90 15.40 4.32
C GLY A 29 15.85 15.89 5.32
N ASP A 30 14.81 16.63 4.89
CA ASP A 30 13.74 17.06 5.78
C ASP A 30 12.74 15.93 6.04
N ALA A 31 12.93 15.22 7.16
CA ALA A 31 12.05 14.16 7.60
C ALA A 31 10.59 14.62 7.83
N ARG A 32 10.36 15.86 8.24
CA ARG A 32 9.00 16.39 8.44
C ARG A 32 8.32 16.61 7.09
N ALA A 33 9.04 17.13 6.11
CA ALA A 33 8.54 17.27 4.73
C ALA A 33 8.24 15.89 4.11
N ALA A 34 9.12 14.89 4.31
CA ALA A 34 8.89 13.52 3.85
C ALA A 34 7.61 12.92 4.43
N VAL A 35 7.37 13.07 5.74
CA VAL A 35 6.14 12.59 6.37
C VAL A 35 4.89 13.29 5.82
N ILE A 36 4.95 14.61 5.60
CA ILE A 36 3.81 15.36 5.02
C ILE A 36 3.51 14.87 3.60
N THR A 37 4.55 14.63 2.80
CA THR A 37 4.44 14.09 1.44
C THR A 37 3.80 12.70 1.45
N LEU A 38 4.27 11.80 2.33
CA LEU A 38 3.72 10.46 2.48
C LEU A 38 2.25 10.48 2.90
N LEU A 39 1.88 11.31 3.87
CA LEU A 39 0.48 11.45 4.30
C LEU A 39 -0.41 11.99 3.19
N THR A 40 0.11 12.92 2.38
CA THR A 40 -0.62 13.47 1.23
C THR A 40 -0.84 12.41 0.15
N ALA A 41 0.21 11.67 -0.20
CA ALA A 41 0.14 10.56 -1.16
C ALA A 41 -0.80 9.45 -0.67
N ASN A 42 -0.74 9.11 0.63
CA ASN A 42 -1.63 8.12 1.22
C ASN A 42 -3.10 8.54 1.11
N ARG A 43 -3.46 9.77 1.50
CA ARG A 43 -4.81 10.30 1.34
C ARG A 43 -5.30 10.26 -0.11
N PHE A 44 -4.42 10.54 -1.06
CA PHE A 44 -4.72 10.46 -2.49
C PHE A 44 -5.03 9.01 -2.91
N LEU A 45 -4.15 8.06 -2.55
CA LEU A 45 -4.33 6.64 -2.88
C LEU A 45 -5.59 6.05 -2.22
N GLU A 46 -5.89 6.42 -0.98
CA GLU A 46 -7.13 6.00 -0.31
C GLU A 46 -8.38 6.50 -1.04
N ARG A 47 -8.34 7.73 -1.56
CA ARG A 47 -9.43 8.29 -2.37
C ARG A 47 -9.57 7.53 -3.69
N GLU A 48 -8.47 7.33 -4.41
CA GLU A 48 -8.48 6.60 -5.68
C GLU A 48 -8.97 5.17 -5.49
N LEU A 49 -8.57 4.49 -4.42
CA LEU A 49 -9.03 3.14 -4.10
C LEU A 49 -10.54 3.11 -3.83
N LYS A 50 -11.10 4.11 -3.14
CA LYS A 50 -12.56 4.23 -2.94
C LYS A 50 -13.29 4.41 -4.26
N LEU A 51 -12.79 5.28 -5.14
CA LEU A 51 -13.36 5.51 -6.46
C LEU A 51 -13.28 4.26 -7.34
N ALA A 52 -12.11 3.61 -7.37
CA ALA A 52 -11.90 2.36 -8.08
C ALA A 52 -12.88 1.28 -7.61
N ARG A 53 -13.05 1.11 -6.29
CA ARG A 53 -14.02 0.14 -5.71
C ARG A 53 -15.46 0.38 -6.13
N VAL A 54 -15.86 1.64 -6.37
CA VAL A 54 -17.19 1.97 -6.90
C VAL A 54 -17.28 1.72 -8.41
N ALA A 55 -16.19 1.96 -9.14
CA ALA A 55 -16.12 1.82 -10.59
C ALA A 55 -16.00 0.35 -11.06
N VAL A 56 -15.53 -0.57 -10.21
CA VAL A 56 -15.55 -1.99 -10.56
C VAL A 56 -16.97 -2.52 -10.60
N SER A 57 -17.36 -3.05 -11.76
CA SER A 57 -18.68 -3.67 -11.92
C SER A 57 -18.84 -4.88 -11.00
N SER A 58 -20.06 -5.13 -10.55
CA SER A 58 -20.39 -6.32 -9.74
C SER A 58 -20.00 -7.62 -10.45
N GLY A 59 -20.04 -7.66 -11.78
CA GLY A 59 -19.59 -8.79 -12.60
C GLY A 59 -18.08 -9.03 -12.53
N PHE A 60 -17.27 -7.97 -12.58
CA PHE A 60 -15.81 -8.08 -12.44
C PHE A 60 -15.43 -8.57 -11.04
N SER A 61 -16.03 -7.99 -9.99
CA SER A 61 -15.76 -8.38 -8.60
C SER A 61 -16.07 -9.86 -8.34
N ARG A 62 -17.21 -10.36 -8.85
CA ARG A 62 -17.60 -11.79 -8.72
C ARG A 62 -16.64 -12.73 -9.47
N GLY A 63 -16.25 -12.37 -10.69
CA GLY A 63 -15.31 -13.16 -11.49
C GLY A 63 -13.90 -13.17 -10.92
N TRP A 64 -13.49 -12.11 -10.23
CA TRP A 64 -12.19 -12.01 -9.54
C TRP A 64 -12.14 -12.94 -8.31
N HIS A 65 -13.16 -12.91 -7.45
CA HIS A 65 -13.22 -13.78 -6.27
C HIS A 65 -13.23 -15.28 -6.63
N HIS A 66 -14.00 -15.70 -7.65
CA HIS A 66 -14.03 -17.10 -8.09
C HIS A 66 -12.69 -17.61 -8.65
N ARG A 67 -11.85 -16.73 -9.19
CA ARG A 67 -10.56 -17.10 -9.79
C ARG A 67 -9.44 -17.17 -8.76
N ASN A 68 -9.55 -16.41 -7.68
CA ASN A 68 -8.55 -16.34 -6.61
C ASN A 68 -8.76 -17.40 -5.52
N GLU A 69 -9.85 -18.16 -5.58
CA GLU A 69 -10.18 -19.30 -4.68
C GLU A 69 -9.82 -20.67 -5.28
N ARG A 70 -9.28 -20.73 -6.50
CA ARG A 70 -8.77 -21.95 -7.14
C ARG A 70 -7.25 -22.00 -7.09
#